data_AF-A0A3B9C3R1-F1
#
_entry.id   AF-A0A3B9C3R1-F1
#
_cell.length_a   1.000
_cell.length_b   1.000
_cell.length_c   1.000
_cell.angle_alpha   90.00
_cell.angle_beta   90.00
_cell.angle_gamma   90.00
#
_symmetry.space_group_name_H-M   'P 1'
#
loop_
_entity.id
_entity.type
_entity.pdbx_description
1 polymer ?
#
loop_
_entity_poly.entity_id
_entity_poly.type
_entity_poly.pdbx_seq_one_letter_code
_entity_poly.pdbx_strand_id
1 'polypeptide(L)' 'MIKIGDIQLPDFPLLLAPMEDVSDPPFRSVCKQNGADLMYTEF' A
#
# COMPACT_ATOMS: atom_id res chain seq x y z
N MET A 1 -15.46 -8.34 -1.17
CA MET A 1 -15.04 -6.98 -0.77
C MET A 1 -14.49 -6.98 0.65
N ILE A 2 -13.25 -6.51 0.80
CA ILE A 2 -12.54 -6.42 2.08
C ILE A 2 -12.76 -5.01 2.65
N LYS A 3 -12.94 -4.90 3.98
CA LYS A 3 -13.14 -3.62 4.68
C LYS A 3 -12.15 -3.51 5.85
N ILE A 4 -11.44 -2.38 5.95
CA ILE A 4 -10.52 -2.05 7.05
C ILE A 4 -10.98 -0.72 7.65
N GLY A 5 -11.57 -0.75 8.85
CA GLY A 5 -12.19 0.45 9.43
C GLY A 5 -13.24 1.04 8.48
N ASP A 6 -13.06 2.30 8.08
CA ASP A 6 -13.94 2.99 7.14
C ASP A 6 -13.48 2.88 5.67
N ILE A 7 -12.40 2.16 5.39
CA ILE A 7 -11.84 1.98 4.04
C ILE A 7 -12.41 0.72 3.40
N GLN A 8 -12.89 0.85 2.17
CA GLN A 8 -13.36 -0.26 1.34
C GLN A 8 -12.31 -0.58 0.28
N LEU A 9 -11.87 -1.84 0.25
CA LEU A 9 -10.83 -2.34 -0.66
C LEU A 9 -11.45 -3.18 -1.79
N PRO A 10 -10.75 -3.31 -2.93
CA PRO A 10 -11.17 -4.20 -4.02
C PRO A 10 -11.20 -5.67 -3.55
N ASP A 11 -11.75 -6.56 -4.39
CA ASP A 11 -11.89 -7.98 -4.05
C ASP A 11 -10.54 -8.72 -3.93
N PHE A 12 -9.49 -8.22 -4.61
CA PHE A 12 -8.13 -8.73 -4.51
C PHE A 12 -7.15 -7.57 -4.26
N PRO A 13 -7.03 -7.09 -3.02
CA PRO A 13 -6.22 -5.91 -2.73
C PRO A 13 -4.73 -6.25 -2.67
N LEU A 14 -3.91 -5.45 -3.34
CA LEU A 14 -2.46 -5.51 -3.25
C LEU A 14 -1.97 -4.51 -2.20
N LEU A 15 -1.46 -5.03 -1.08
CA LEU A 15 -0.98 -4.23 0.04
C LEU A 15 0.55 -4.19 0.04
N LEU A 16 1.12 -2.99 0.10
CA LEU A 16 2.57 -2.81 0.25
C LEU A 16 2.91 -2.67 1.74
N ALA A 17 3.56 -3.70 2.30
CA ALA A 17 4.03 -3.71 3.67
C ALA A 17 5.18 -2.70 3.89
N PRO A 18 5.33 -2.13 5.10
CA PRO A 18 6.49 -1.30 5.42
C PRO A 18 7.73 -2.18 5.54
N MET A 19 8.79 -1.82 4.83
CA MET A 19 10.10 -2.46 4.88
C MET A 19 11.13 -1.34 5.03
N GLU A 20 11.77 -1.25 6.19
CA GLU A 20 12.77 -0.22 6.52
C GLU A 20 13.84 -0.11 5.43
N ASP A 21 14.20 1.13 5.07
CA ASP A 21 15.17 1.48 4.01
C ASP A 21 14.81 0.98 2.59
N VAL A 22 13.63 0.39 2.40
CA VAL A 22 13.13 -0.09 1.09
C VAL A 22 11.86 0.66 0.69
N SER A 23 10.97 0.95 1.63
CA SER A 23 9.65 1.55 1.37
C SER A 23 9.68 3.08 1.46
N ASP A 24 10.73 3.67 0.89
CA ASP A 24 10.92 5.11 0.87
C ASP A 24 9.86 5.84 0.00
N PRO A 25 9.76 7.18 0.05
CA PRO A 25 8.79 7.93 -0.76
C PRO A 25 8.83 7.64 -2.28
N PRO A 26 10.01 7.57 -2.96
CA PRO A 26 10.03 7.26 -4.38
C PRO A 26 9.61 5.82 -4.70
N PHE A 27 10.00 4.81 -3.93
CA PHE A 27 9.57 3.42 -4.15
C PHE A 27 8.06 3.28 -4.01
N ARG A 28 7.46 3.88 -2.97
CA ARG A 28 6.00 3.89 -2.79
C ARG A 28 5.26 4.59 -3.91
N SER A 29 5.82 5.67 -4.46
CA SER A 29 5.26 6.34 -5.64
C SER A 29 5.18 5.39 -6.84
N VAL A 30 6.24 4.63 -7.10
CA VAL A 30 6.29 3.61 -8.16
C VAL A 30 5.26 2.51 -7.89
N CYS A 31 5.21 1.96 -6.67
CA CYS A 31 4.23 0.92 -6.32
C CYS A 31 2.79 1.40 -6.48
N LYS A 32 2.49 2.66 -6.12
CA LYS A 32 1.16 3.27 -6.33
C LYS A 32 0.79 3.33 -7.81
N GLN A 33 1.74 3.73 -8.67
CA GLN A 33 1.52 3.77 -10.12
C GLN A 33 1.30 2.37 -10.71
N ASN A 34 1.84 1.33 -10.08
CA ASN A 34 1.71 -0.06 -10.51
C ASN A 34 0.54 -0.82 -9.85
N GLY A 35 -0.35 -0.13 -9.13
CA GLY A 35 -1.60 -0.73 -8.61
C GLY A 35 -1.54 -1.24 -7.17
N ALA A 36 -0.65 -0.72 -6.32
CA ALA A 36 -0.76 -0.93 -4.88
C ALA A 36 -1.99 -0.17 -4.32
N ASP A 37 -2.91 -0.89 -3.68
CA ASP A 37 -4.19 -0.37 -3.17
C ASP A 37 -4.06 0.29 -1.79
N LEU A 38 -3.12 -0.18 -0.98
CA LEU A 38 -2.80 0.36 0.33
C LEU A 38 -1.29 0.28 0.56
N MET A 39 -0.70 1.31 1.14
CA MET A 39 0.73 1.37 1.45
C MET A 39 0.91 1.95 2.85
N TYR A 40 1.89 1.45 3.58
CA TYR A 40 2.28 1.98 4.90
C TYR A 40 3.48 2.94 4.77
N THR A 41 3.67 3.81 5.75
CA THR A 41 4.92 4.58 5.94
C THR A 41 5.84 3.81 6.90
N GLU A 42 7.15 4.01 6.75
CA GLU A 42 8.12 3.70 7.80
C GLU A 42 7.87 4.62 9.01
N PHE A 43 8.36 4.23 10.20
CA PHE A 43 8.17 4.95 11.47
C PHE A 43 8.96 6.25 11.53
#